data_AF-A0A3D0NZW5-F1
#
_entry.id   AF-A0A3D0NZW5-F1
#
_cell.length_a   1.000
_cell.length_b   1.000
_cell.length_c   1.000
_cell.angle_alpha   90.00
_cell.angle_beta   90.00
_cell.angle_gamma   90.00
#
_symmetry.space_group_name_H-M   'P 1'
#
loop_
_entity.id
_entity.type
_entity.pdbx_description
1 polymer ?
#
loop_
_entity_poly.entity_id
_entity_poly.type
_entity_poly.pdbx_seq_one_letter_code
_entity_poly.pdbx_strand_id
1 'polypeptide(L)'
;MRPEPPIVEEESEAKIRTEMPEPDTIGSIAGDASLFDENTFSRYRIISNDEFEDWSKKYVDFCSENGIPTERNAFFYTYLYKGEVIPFYMGMVSAENHDPDMSRDAAGLFGDGYEETFLMMNHGLYTELKRCRMCDDLVLYSGVYDSQLQAAAGTGETPSLEQMKDCIGQTFTDPIMISTTTDIEIACKFSDTLFIIYASKENIDKLGAFSIDSVTNTGENEILMSKNATYRILDVGTMAVQTQHSYNQGKVLYRNYIKVELL
;
A
#
# COMPACT_ATOMS: atom_id res chain seq x y z
N MET A 1 14.92 28.68 -38.60
CA MET A 1 15.18 28.55 -37.17
C MET A 1 13.91 28.04 -36.52
N ARG A 2 13.96 26.89 -35.84
CA ARG A 2 12.84 26.44 -35.00
C ARG A 2 12.96 27.16 -33.65
N PRO A 3 11.87 27.64 -33.04
CA PRO A 3 11.92 28.17 -31.69
C PRO A 3 12.30 27.03 -30.74
N GLU A 4 13.22 27.31 -29.82
CA GLU A 4 13.53 26.39 -28.73
C GLU A 4 12.29 26.21 -27.85
N PRO A 5 12.01 24.99 -27.37
CA PRO A 5 10.93 24.78 -26.43
C PRO A 5 11.19 25.57 -25.14
N PRO A 6 10.14 26.06 -24.46
CA PRO A 6 10.30 26.74 -23.20
C PRO A 6 10.97 25.79 -22.21
N ILE A 7 11.99 26.31 -21.52
CA ILE A 7 12.59 25.64 -20.37
C ILE A 7 11.47 25.53 -19.34
N VAL A 8 10.95 24.32 -19.18
CA VAL A 8 10.10 24.00 -18.04
C VAL A 8 11.06 24.01 -16.85
N GLU A 9 10.96 25.03 -16.02
CA GLU A 9 11.54 25.00 -14.69
C GLU A 9 10.94 23.79 -13.98
N GLU A 10 11.77 22.78 -13.72
CA GLU A 10 11.47 21.77 -12.71
C GLU A 10 11.30 22.53 -11.39
N GLU A 11 10.07 22.86 -11.00
CA GLU A 11 9.69 22.99 -9.59
C GLU A 11 9.80 21.57 -9.01
N SER A 12 11.01 21.08 -8.73
CA SER A 12 11.78 21.29 -7.51
C SER A 12 10.99 20.95 -6.27
N GLU A 13 11.44 19.87 -5.63
CA GLU A 13 11.17 19.48 -4.25
C GLU A 13 9.78 18.88 -4.01
N ALA A 14 9.73 17.54 -4.14
CA ALA A 14 8.90 16.74 -3.26
C ALA A 14 9.02 17.35 -1.85
N LYS A 15 7.95 17.98 -1.35
CA LYS A 15 7.88 18.49 0.02
C LYS A 15 8.49 17.43 0.92
N ILE A 16 9.67 17.71 1.47
CA ILE A 16 10.27 16.89 2.52
C ILE A 16 9.24 16.93 3.64
N ARG A 17 8.45 15.85 3.76
CA ARG A 17 7.47 15.73 4.83
C ARG A 17 8.27 15.82 6.13
N THR A 18 7.96 16.84 6.92
CA THR A 18 8.59 17.05 8.22
C THR A 18 8.29 15.82 9.09
N GLU A 19 9.35 15.09 9.45
CA GLU A 19 9.28 13.92 10.32
C GLU A 19 8.44 14.22 11.56
N MET A 20 7.58 13.28 12.00
CA MET A 20 6.85 13.44 13.25
C MET A 20 7.81 13.69 14.42
N PRO A 21 7.49 14.61 15.35
CA PRO A 21 8.27 14.79 16.56
C PRO A 21 8.21 13.51 17.42
N GLU A 22 9.22 13.34 18.29
CA GLU A 22 9.22 12.27 19.28
C GLU A 22 7.96 12.34 20.16
N PRO A 23 7.14 11.27 20.20
CA PRO A 23 5.92 11.27 20.97
C PRO A 23 6.23 11.02 22.46
N ASP A 24 5.38 11.53 23.34
CA ASP A 24 5.50 11.32 24.79
C ASP A 24 5.39 9.83 25.18
N THR A 25 4.76 9.02 24.33
CA THR A 25 4.59 7.57 24.51
C THR A 25 4.82 6.83 23.20
N ILE A 26 5.39 5.62 23.30
CA ILE A 26 5.58 4.67 22.21
C ILE A 26 4.80 3.40 22.55
N GLY A 27 4.07 2.86 21.59
CA GLY A 27 3.26 1.67 21.70
C GLY A 27 1.77 1.96 21.57
N SER A 28 0.95 0.99 22.00
CA SER A 28 -0.49 1.10 21.94
C SER A 28 -1.01 2.22 22.83
N ILE A 29 -1.88 3.07 22.29
CA ILE A 29 -2.67 4.03 23.09
C ILE A 29 -4.01 3.42 23.55
N ALA A 30 -4.33 2.22 23.07
CA ALA A 30 -5.59 1.54 23.37
C ALA A 30 -5.61 0.90 24.77
N GLY A 31 -4.44 0.48 25.28
CA GLY A 31 -4.36 -0.25 26.55
C GLY A 31 -5.24 -1.51 26.51
N ASP A 32 -6.10 -1.68 27.50
CA ASP A 32 -7.01 -2.83 27.62
C ASP A 32 -8.07 -2.91 26.50
N ALA A 33 -8.27 -1.84 25.73
CA ALA A 33 -9.19 -1.86 24.58
C ALA A 33 -8.57 -2.51 23.33
N SER A 34 -7.25 -2.76 23.33
CA SER A 34 -6.57 -3.41 22.22
C SER A 34 -7.09 -4.83 21.99
N LEU A 35 -7.38 -5.17 20.74
CA LEU A 35 -7.71 -6.54 20.31
C LEU A 35 -6.50 -7.27 19.71
N PHE A 36 -5.32 -6.63 19.70
CA PHE A 36 -4.11 -7.25 19.20
C PHE A 36 -3.49 -8.19 20.25
N ASP A 37 -3.62 -9.49 20.02
CA ASP A 37 -2.95 -10.53 20.80
C ASP A 37 -1.71 -11.04 20.06
N GLU A 38 -0.53 -10.82 20.65
CA GLU A 38 0.75 -11.23 20.07
C GLU A 38 0.79 -12.72 19.75
N ASN A 39 0.19 -13.58 20.57
CA ASN A 39 0.21 -15.03 20.34
C ASN A 39 -0.58 -15.40 19.07
N THR A 40 -1.78 -14.84 18.92
CA THR A 40 -2.65 -15.05 17.75
C THR A 40 -1.98 -14.57 16.46
N PHE A 41 -1.30 -13.42 16.51
CA PHE A 41 -0.71 -12.80 15.32
C PHE A 41 0.77 -13.17 15.10
N SER A 42 1.41 -13.91 16.01
CA SER A 42 2.79 -14.40 15.88
C SER A 42 3.01 -15.37 14.70
N ARG A 43 1.94 -15.97 14.18
CA ARG A 43 2.00 -16.87 13.01
C ARG A 43 2.24 -16.14 11.69
N TYR A 44 1.97 -14.83 11.64
CA TYR A 44 2.11 -14.04 10.42
C TYR A 44 3.59 -13.71 10.23
N ARG A 45 4.08 -13.94 9.01
CA ARG A 45 5.48 -13.73 8.68
C ARG A 45 5.75 -12.25 8.42
N ILE A 46 6.71 -11.71 9.16
CA ILE A 46 7.39 -10.46 8.78
C ILE A 46 8.52 -10.86 7.84
N ILE A 47 8.57 -10.26 6.66
CA ILE A 47 9.66 -10.48 5.69
C ILE A 47 10.56 -9.26 5.79
N SER A 48 11.77 -9.45 6.30
CA SER A 48 12.77 -8.38 6.31
C SER A 48 13.31 -8.11 4.90
N ASN A 49 13.92 -6.94 4.69
CA ASN A 49 14.54 -6.59 3.41
C ASN A 49 15.57 -7.62 2.94
N ASP A 50 16.40 -8.13 3.86
CA ASP A 50 17.42 -9.14 3.56
C ASP A 50 16.81 -10.52 3.22
N GLU A 51 15.58 -10.80 3.70
CA GLU A 51 14.87 -12.04 3.43
C GLU A 51 13.95 -11.98 2.20
N PHE A 52 13.69 -10.78 1.67
CA PHE A 52 12.72 -10.60 0.58
C PHE A 52 13.14 -11.36 -0.68
N GLU A 53 14.41 -11.32 -1.07
CA GLU A 53 14.88 -12.03 -2.27
C GLU A 53 14.64 -13.54 -2.18
N ASP A 54 14.94 -14.15 -1.02
CA ASP A 54 14.75 -15.58 -0.81
C ASP A 54 13.27 -15.96 -0.67
N TRP A 55 12.48 -15.09 -0.06
CA TRP A 55 11.03 -15.24 -0.05
C TRP A 55 10.42 -15.14 -1.45
N SER A 56 10.89 -14.21 -2.29
CA SER A 56 10.44 -14.02 -3.67
C SER A 56 10.70 -15.27 -4.52
N LYS A 57 11.86 -15.92 -4.33
CA LYS A 57 12.13 -17.23 -4.98
C LYS A 57 11.09 -18.28 -4.57
N LYS A 58 10.82 -18.41 -3.26
CA LYS A 58 9.78 -19.31 -2.74
C LYS A 58 8.40 -18.99 -3.31
N TYR A 59 8.05 -17.70 -3.42
CA TYR A 59 6.78 -17.25 -3.98
C TYR A 59 6.65 -17.65 -5.45
N VAL A 60 7.68 -17.42 -6.26
CA VAL A 60 7.70 -17.78 -7.69
C VAL A 60 7.62 -19.30 -7.87
N ASP A 61 8.37 -20.07 -7.09
CA ASP A 61 8.32 -21.54 -7.12
C ASP A 61 6.92 -22.06 -6.77
N PHE A 62 6.32 -21.53 -5.69
CA PHE A 62 4.95 -21.84 -5.30
C PHE A 62 3.94 -21.53 -6.43
N CYS A 63 4.05 -20.37 -7.08
CA CYS A 63 3.20 -20.00 -8.21
C CYS A 63 3.35 -21.01 -9.36
N SER A 64 4.59 -21.38 -9.71
CA SER A 64 4.88 -22.35 -10.76
C SER A 64 4.26 -23.72 -10.48
N GLU A 65 4.42 -24.23 -9.25
CA GLU A 65 3.86 -25.51 -8.80
C GLU A 65 2.32 -25.54 -8.80
N ASN A 66 1.69 -24.36 -8.67
CA ASN A 66 0.24 -24.21 -8.63
C ASN A 66 -0.36 -23.70 -9.96
N GLY A 67 0.43 -23.64 -11.04
CA GLY A 67 -0.03 -23.20 -12.36
C GLY A 67 -0.47 -21.74 -12.41
N ILE A 68 0.04 -20.91 -11.50
CA ILE A 68 -0.18 -19.47 -11.49
C ILE A 68 0.93 -18.85 -12.33
N PRO A 69 0.60 -18.08 -13.38
CA PRO A 69 1.63 -17.46 -14.19
C PRO A 69 2.46 -16.47 -13.34
N THR A 70 3.66 -16.15 -13.80
CA THR A 70 4.53 -15.09 -13.22
C THR A 70 5.18 -14.22 -14.29
N GLU A 71 4.96 -14.57 -15.55
CA GLU A 71 5.48 -13.88 -16.71
C GLU A 71 4.74 -12.57 -17.00
N ARG A 72 5.49 -11.57 -17.47
CA ARG A 72 4.99 -10.20 -17.68
C ARG A 72 3.75 -10.11 -18.58
N ASN A 73 3.67 -10.94 -19.61
CA ASN A 73 2.54 -10.97 -20.55
C ASN A 73 1.24 -11.53 -19.94
N ALA A 74 1.33 -12.28 -18.84
CA ALA A 74 0.15 -12.78 -18.11
C ALA A 74 -0.42 -11.74 -17.12
N PHE A 75 0.37 -10.72 -16.77
CA PHE A 75 0.04 -9.65 -15.82
C PHE A 75 0.12 -8.25 -16.44
N PHE A 76 -0.24 -8.14 -17.72
CA PHE A 76 -0.06 -6.91 -18.48
C PHE A 76 -0.64 -5.67 -17.77
N TYR A 77 -1.83 -5.77 -17.19
CA TYR A 77 -2.45 -4.63 -16.50
C TYR A 77 -1.76 -4.31 -15.17
N THR A 78 -1.27 -5.30 -14.45
CA THR A 78 -0.46 -5.12 -13.22
C THR A 78 0.86 -4.41 -13.52
N TYR A 79 1.52 -4.77 -14.62
CA TYR A 79 2.72 -4.09 -15.08
C TYR A 79 2.46 -2.68 -15.64
N LEU A 80 1.27 -2.44 -16.21
CA LEU A 80 0.86 -1.09 -16.59
C LEU A 80 0.62 -0.22 -15.36
N TYR A 81 -0.04 -0.76 -14.32
CA TYR A 81 -0.25 -0.05 -13.05
C TYR A 81 1.08 0.46 -12.48
N LYS A 82 2.11 -0.37 -12.46
CA LYS A 82 3.43 0.03 -11.93
C LYS A 82 4.23 1.00 -12.84
N GLY A 83 3.81 1.15 -14.10
CA GLY A 83 4.63 1.58 -15.24
C GLY A 83 5.74 2.63 -15.00
N GLU A 84 6.98 2.21 -15.24
CA GLU A 84 8.24 2.98 -15.11
C GLU A 84 8.42 4.14 -16.12
N VAL A 85 7.45 4.42 -17.00
CA VAL A 85 7.61 5.40 -18.11
C VAL A 85 6.37 6.27 -18.35
N ILE A 86 5.19 5.79 -18.01
CA ILE A 86 3.92 6.52 -18.16
C ILE A 86 3.12 6.26 -16.89
N PRO A 87 2.63 7.29 -16.18
CA PRO A 87 1.97 7.13 -14.89
C PRO A 87 0.53 6.62 -15.07
N PHE A 88 0.37 5.44 -15.67
CA PHE A 88 -0.93 4.79 -15.81
C PHE A 88 -1.59 4.55 -14.45
N TYR A 89 -0.81 4.40 -13.37
CA TYR A 89 -1.35 4.40 -12.00
C TYR A 89 -2.19 5.65 -11.73
N MET A 90 -1.76 6.85 -12.16
CA MET A 90 -2.52 8.09 -11.92
C MET A 90 -3.85 8.06 -12.65
N GLY A 91 -3.87 7.60 -13.90
CA GLY A 91 -5.11 7.46 -14.66
C GLY A 91 -6.04 6.40 -14.06
N MET A 92 -5.48 5.26 -13.60
CA MET A 92 -6.22 4.20 -12.91
C MET A 92 -6.85 4.69 -11.60
N VAL A 93 -6.05 5.33 -10.73
CA VAL A 93 -6.49 5.86 -9.43
C VAL A 93 -7.49 6.99 -9.61
N SER A 94 -7.25 7.91 -10.55
CA SER A 94 -8.17 9.01 -10.87
C SER A 94 -9.53 8.49 -11.35
N ALA A 95 -9.54 7.52 -12.28
CA ALA A 95 -10.77 6.95 -12.81
C ALA A 95 -11.61 6.22 -11.75
N GLU A 96 -11.00 5.77 -10.64
CA GLU A 96 -11.73 5.11 -9.54
C GLU A 96 -12.15 6.06 -8.43
N ASN A 97 -11.27 7.00 -8.06
CA ASN A 97 -11.50 7.88 -6.92
C ASN A 97 -12.34 9.10 -7.28
N HIS A 98 -12.44 9.43 -8.57
CA HIS A 98 -13.11 10.62 -9.08
C HIS A 98 -12.63 11.92 -8.39
N ASP A 99 -11.39 11.93 -7.89
CA ASP A 99 -10.77 13.12 -7.29
C ASP A 99 -10.66 14.23 -8.35
N PRO A 100 -11.30 15.39 -8.17
CA PRO A 100 -11.37 16.42 -9.21
C PRO A 100 -10.02 17.00 -9.65
N ASP A 101 -9.01 16.97 -8.80
CA ASP A 101 -7.68 17.47 -9.13
C ASP A 101 -6.86 16.40 -9.85
N MET A 102 -6.87 15.14 -9.35
CA MET A 102 -6.24 14.03 -10.08
C MET A 102 -6.89 13.78 -11.45
N SER A 103 -8.20 13.93 -11.55
CA SER A 103 -8.94 13.81 -12.82
C SER A 103 -8.57 14.89 -13.83
N ARG A 104 -8.25 16.10 -13.36
CA ARG A 104 -7.76 17.16 -14.24
C ARG A 104 -6.37 16.84 -14.78
N ASP A 105 -5.48 16.36 -13.92
CA ASP A 105 -4.12 15.98 -14.32
C ASP A 105 -4.13 14.77 -15.26
N ALA A 106 -4.96 13.77 -14.96
CA ALA A 106 -5.15 12.59 -15.81
C ALA A 106 -5.73 12.96 -17.19
N ALA A 107 -6.74 13.82 -17.26
CA ALA A 107 -7.27 14.31 -18.53
C ALA A 107 -6.20 15.11 -19.32
N GLY A 108 -5.35 15.89 -18.64
CA GLY A 108 -4.24 16.60 -19.27
C GLY A 108 -3.20 15.67 -19.90
N LEU A 109 -2.95 14.51 -19.29
CA LEU A 109 -1.95 13.54 -19.74
C LEU A 109 -2.50 12.53 -20.77
N PHE A 110 -3.76 12.13 -20.62
CA PHE A 110 -4.35 11.01 -21.37
C PHE A 110 -5.55 11.40 -22.24
N GLY A 111 -6.00 12.66 -22.17
CA GLY A 111 -7.15 13.19 -22.90
C GLY A 111 -8.50 12.94 -22.21
N ASP A 112 -9.55 13.59 -22.69
CA ASP A 112 -10.90 13.57 -22.08
C ASP A 112 -11.54 12.17 -22.03
N GLY A 113 -11.06 11.21 -22.83
CA GLY A 113 -11.52 9.82 -22.85
C GLY A 113 -10.76 8.88 -21.89
N TYR A 114 -9.94 9.43 -20.99
CA TYR A 114 -9.10 8.62 -20.11
C TYR A 114 -9.93 7.70 -19.20
N GLU A 115 -11.05 8.19 -18.63
CA GLU A 115 -11.85 7.44 -17.65
C GLU A 115 -12.29 6.07 -18.17
N GLU A 116 -12.87 6.00 -19.38
CA GLU A 116 -13.32 4.73 -19.96
C GLU A 116 -12.14 3.76 -20.20
N THR A 117 -11.02 4.29 -20.69
CA THR A 117 -9.79 3.51 -20.92
C THR A 117 -9.27 2.92 -19.62
N PHE A 118 -9.20 3.72 -18.56
CA PHE A 118 -8.64 3.32 -17.28
C PHE A 118 -9.60 2.45 -16.45
N LEU A 119 -10.92 2.61 -16.57
CA LEU A 119 -11.89 1.69 -15.99
C LEU A 119 -11.74 0.26 -16.57
N MET A 120 -11.51 0.14 -17.89
CA MET A 120 -11.22 -1.14 -18.51
C MET A 120 -9.91 -1.74 -18.00
N MET A 121 -8.86 -0.92 -17.88
CA MET A 121 -7.57 -1.38 -17.37
C MET A 121 -7.66 -1.83 -15.90
N ASN A 122 -8.41 -1.10 -15.08
CA ASN A 122 -8.70 -1.48 -13.69
C ASN A 122 -9.41 -2.84 -13.64
N HIS A 123 -10.41 -3.07 -14.49
CA HIS A 123 -11.07 -4.38 -14.53
C HIS A 123 -10.11 -5.52 -14.91
N GLY A 124 -9.23 -5.28 -15.89
CA GLY A 124 -8.18 -6.23 -16.27
C GLY A 124 -7.23 -6.54 -15.11
N LEU A 125 -6.74 -5.50 -14.44
CA LEU A 125 -5.88 -5.60 -13.25
C LEU A 125 -6.52 -6.43 -12.14
N TYR A 126 -7.77 -6.15 -11.77
CA TYR A 126 -8.45 -6.95 -10.73
C TYR A 126 -8.61 -8.41 -11.14
N THR A 127 -8.89 -8.65 -12.41
CA THR A 127 -9.02 -10.02 -12.91
C THR A 127 -7.68 -10.76 -12.85
N GLU A 128 -6.56 -10.07 -13.10
CA GLU A 128 -5.21 -10.61 -12.93
C GLU A 128 -4.91 -10.92 -11.45
N LEU A 129 -5.09 -9.95 -10.54
CA LEU A 129 -4.82 -10.11 -9.11
C LEU A 129 -5.63 -11.26 -8.47
N LYS A 130 -6.89 -11.47 -8.88
CA LYS A 130 -7.76 -12.55 -8.36
C LYS A 130 -7.29 -13.96 -8.74
N ARG A 131 -6.44 -14.11 -9.77
CA ARG A 131 -5.88 -15.40 -10.19
C ARG A 131 -4.68 -15.81 -9.34
N CYS A 132 -4.05 -14.85 -8.68
CA CYS A 132 -2.84 -15.04 -7.90
C CYS A 132 -3.12 -15.71 -6.55
N ARG A 133 -2.08 -16.28 -5.95
CA ARG A 133 -2.13 -16.86 -4.61
C ARG A 133 -0.87 -16.50 -3.84
N MET A 134 -0.97 -16.41 -2.53
CA MET A 134 0.16 -16.21 -1.62
C MET A 134 0.68 -17.53 -1.06
N CYS A 135 1.97 -17.55 -0.73
CA CYS A 135 2.63 -18.73 -0.17
C CYS A 135 2.69 -18.74 1.36
N ASP A 136 2.40 -17.62 2.02
CA ASP A 136 2.51 -17.42 3.47
C ASP A 136 1.39 -16.50 4.01
N ASP A 137 1.13 -16.58 5.32
CA ASP A 137 0.46 -15.51 6.08
C ASP A 137 1.46 -14.38 6.29
N LEU A 138 1.09 -13.14 5.99
CA LEU A 138 2.03 -12.01 5.90
C LEU A 138 1.65 -10.84 6.81
N VAL A 139 2.67 -10.15 7.32
CA VAL A 139 2.54 -8.78 7.80
C VAL A 139 2.93 -7.84 6.68
N LEU A 140 2.02 -6.94 6.30
CA LEU A 140 2.21 -5.96 5.23
C LEU A 140 2.07 -4.55 5.79
N TYR A 141 2.82 -3.62 5.21
CA TYR A 141 2.81 -2.21 5.59
C TYR A 141 2.26 -1.36 4.45
N SER A 142 1.48 -0.35 4.79
CA SER A 142 1.01 0.65 3.83
C SER A 142 1.03 2.03 4.47
N GLY A 143 1.47 3.03 3.72
CA GLY A 143 1.15 4.42 4.07
C GLY A 143 -0.36 4.62 3.93
N VAL A 144 -0.98 5.31 4.88
CA VAL A 144 -2.44 5.52 4.90
C VAL A 144 -2.76 6.92 4.36
N TYR A 145 -3.73 6.98 3.45
CA TYR A 145 -4.34 8.21 2.97
C TYR A 145 -5.52 8.64 3.86
N ASP A 146 -5.79 9.94 3.89
CA ASP A 146 -6.90 10.53 4.64
C ASP A 146 -8.26 9.85 4.37
N SER A 147 -8.53 9.50 3.11
CA SER A 147 -9.77 8.80 2.72
C SER A 147 -9.91 7.42 3.35
N GLN A 148 -8.81 6.71 3.57
CA GLN A 148 -8.82 5.40 4.23
C GLN A 148 -9.06 5.55 5.73
N LEU A 149 -8.50 6.58 6.37
CA LEU A 149 -8.77 6.90 7.77
C LEU A 149 -10.23 7.31 7.98
N GLN A 150 -10.77 8.14 7.08
CA GLN A 150 -12.18 8.54 7.03
C GLN A 150 -13.11 7.33 6.89
N ALA A 151 -12.80 6.42 5.96
CA ALA A 151 -13.54 5.17 5.79
C ALA A 151 -13.49 4.29 7.04
N ALA A 152 -12.32 4.19 7.68
CA ALA A 152 -12.11 3.41 8.89
C ALA A 152 -12.87 3.95 10.11
N ALA A 153 -13.01 5.28 10.21
CA ALA A 153 -13.77 5.93 11.28
C ALA A 153 -15.26 6.15 10.95
N GLY A 154 -15.68 5.96 9.69
CA GLY A 154 -17.03 6.28 9.24
C GLY A 154 -17.33 7.79 9.25
N THR A 155 -16.31 8.62 9.00
CA THR A 155 -16.37 10.09 9.07
C THR A 155 -16.08 10.72 7.71
N GLY A 156 -16.50 11.99 7.52
CA GLY A 156 -16.12 12.80 6.36
C GLY A 156 -14.86 13.66 6.57
N GLU A 157 -14.22 13.54 7.73
CA GLU A 157 -13.03 14.29 8.13
C GLU A 157 -11.95 13.32 8.62
N THR A 158 -10.68 13.66 8.37
CA THR A 158 -9.54 12.83 8.78
C THR A 158 -9.48 12.72 10.31
N PRO A 159 -9.69 11.53 10.89
CA PRO A 159 -9.73 11.33 12.32
C PRO A 159 -8.34 11.45 12.96
N SER A 160 -8.29 11.93 14.19
CA SER A 160 -7.10 11.83 15.05
C SER A 160 -6.84 10.40 15.51
N LEU A 161 -5.61 10.12 15.97
CA LEU A 161 -5.25 8.80 16.50
C LEU A 161 -6.12 8.38 17.68
N GLU A 162 -6.50 9.32 18.56
CA GLU A 162 -7.44 9.05 19.67
C GLU A 162 -8.85 8.70 19.18
N GLN A 163 -9.33 9.34 18.10
CA GLN A 163 -10.61 8.94 17.51
C GLN A 163 -10.53 7.54 16.87
N MET A 164 -9.38 7.18 16.30
CA MET A 164 -9.17 5.83 15.75
C MET A 164 -9.15 4.74 16.83
N LYS A 165 -8.83 5.08 18.09
CA LYS A 165 -8.93 4.15 19.22
C LYS A 165 -10.37 3.72 19.48
N ASP A 166 -11.32 4.61 19.33
CA ASP A 166 -12.76 4.31 19.47
C ASP A 166 -13.30 3.42 18.33
N CYS A 167 -12.51 3.24 17.27
CA CYS A 167 -12.82 2.39 16.13
C CYS A 167 -12.28 0.96 16.27
N ILE A 168 -11.55 0.63 17.35
CA ILE A 168 -11.05 -0.73 17.57
C ILE A 168 -12.20 -1.74 17.61
N GLY A 169 -12.03 -2.85 16.89
CA GLY A 169 -13.04 -3.89 16.69
C GLY A 169 -14.02 -3.61 15.55
N GLN A 170 -14.09 -2.36 15.05
CA GLN A 170 -14.91 -2.04 13.88
C GLN A 170 -14.29 -2.62 12.60
N THR A 171 -15.16 -2.90 11.65
CA THR A 171 -14.78 -3.33 10.31
C THR A 171 -15.07 -2.25 9.29
N PHE A 172 -14.15 -2.04 8.36
CA PHE A 172 -14.36 -1.13 7.24
C PHE A 172 -13.90 -1.80 5.95
N THR A 173 -14.46 -1.36 4.82
CA THR A 173 -14.02 -1.78 3.50
C THR A 173 -13.34 -0.61 2.83
N ASP A 174 -12.11 -0.82 2.40
CA ASP A 174 -11.38 0.15 1.58
C ASP A 174 -11.83 0.00 0.12
N PRO A 175 -12.54 0.98 -0.46
CA PRO A 175 -13.07 0.87 -1.81
C PRO A 175 -11.98 0.98 -2.88
N ILE A 176 -10.77 1.42 -2.50
CA ILE A 176 -9.66 1.63 -3.42
C ILE A 176 -8.65 0.48 -3.33
N MET A 177 -7.80 0.39 -4.34
CA MET A 177 -6.65 -0.49 -4.32
C MET A 177 -5.63 -0.01 -3.28
N ILE A 178 -4.94 -0.95 -2.65
CA ILE A 178 -3.89 -0.62 -1.68
C ILE A 178 -2.56 -1.20 -2.16
N SER A 179 -1.60 -0.30 -2.36
CA SER A 179 -0.20 -0.69 -2.53
C SER A 179 0.37 -0.99 -1.15
N THR A 180 0.90 -2.19 -0.98
CA THR A 180 1.53 -2.59 0.28
C THR A 180 2.95 -3.06 0.04
N THR A 181 3.75 -3.02 1.09
CA THR A 181 5.14 -3.44 1.07
C THR A 181 5.43 -4.34 2.27
N THR A 182 6.40 -5.22 2.12
CA THR A 182 6.96 -5.97 3.27
C THR A 182 7.94 -5.12 4.09
N ASP A 183 8.34 -3.95 3.59
CA ASP A 183 9.28 -3.03 4.24
C ASP A 183 8.58 -1.81 4.85
N ILE A 184 8.62 -1.72 6.17
CA ILE A 184 8.08 -0.58 6.89
C ILE A 184 8.77 0.75 6.52
N GLU A 185 10.07 0.74 6.19
CA GLU A 185 10.79 1.97 5.79
C GLU A 185 10.25 2.53 4.48
N ILE A 186 9.87 1.64 3.54
CA ILE A 186 9.23 2.04 2.29
C ILE A 186 7.85 2.63 2.58
N ALA A 187 7.03 1.98 3.42
CA ALA A 187 5.72 2.52 3.80
C ALA A 187 5.81 3.92 4.45
N CYS A 188 6.85 4.16 5.26
CA CYS A 188 7.11 5.44 5.92
C CYS A 188 7.38 6.62 4.97
N LYS A 189 7.75 6.34 3.70
CA LYS A 189 7.96 7.37 2.68
C LYS A 189 6.64 7.97 2.19
N PHE A 190 5.53 7.24 2.34
CA PHE A 190 4.23 7.61 1.78
C PHE A 190 3.29 8.27 2.79
N SER A 191 3.42 7.97 4.09
CA SER A 191 2.58 8.56 5.13
C SER A 191 3.24 8.55 6.52
N ASP A 192 2.79 9.48 7.37
CA ASP A 192 3.11 9.52 8.80
C ASP A 192 2.25 8.54 9.62
N THR A 193 1.14 8.08 9.04
CA THR A 193 0.28 7.03 9.60
C THR A 193 0.35 5.79 8.73
N LEU A 194 0.56 4.64 9.36
CA LEU A 194 0.72 3.35 8.68
C LEU A 194 -0.41 2.39 9.03
N PHE A 195 -0.85 1.62 8.04
CA PHE A 195 -1.51 0.35 8.30
C PHE A 195 -0.45 -0.73 8.47
N ILE A 196 -0.56 -1.47 9.57
CA ILE A 196 0.16 -2.73 9.79
C ILE A 196 -0.87 -3.84 9.62
N ILE A 197 -0.84 -4.48 8.45
CA ILE A 197 -1.87 -5.37 7.97
C ILE A 197 -1.44 -6.81 8.25
N TYR A 198 -2.20 -7.50 9.09
CA TYR A 198 -2.07 -8.93 9.32
C TYR A 198 -2.98 -9.65 8.34
N ALA A 199 -2.40 -10.21 7.30
CA ALA A 199 -3.12 -10.77 6.17
C ALA A 199 -2.86 -12.27 6.04
N SER A 200 -3.87 -13.08 6.33
CA SER A 200 -3.74 -14.53 6.21
C SER A 200 -3.68 -14.88 4.73
N LYS A 201 -2.94 -15.92 4.36
CA LYS A 201 -2.90 -16.42 2.99
C LYS A 201 -4.32 -16.60 2.44
N GLU A 202 -5.22 -17.17 3.22
CA GLU A 202 -6.60 -17.40 2.81
C GLU A 202 -7.32 -16.09 2.45
N ASN A 203 -7.16 -15.04 3.25
CA ASN A 203 -7.85 -13.77 3.00
C ASN A 203 -7.16 -12.97 1.90
N ILE A 204 -5.83 -13.05 1.77
CA ILE A 204 -5.12 -12.47 0.62
C ILE A 204 -5.56 -13.16 -0.68
N ASP A 205 -5.69 -14.49 -0.69
CA ASP A 205 -6.13 -15.26 -1.86
C ASP A 205 -7.57 -14.93 -2.26
N LYS A 206 -8.48 -14.72 -1.29
CA LYS A 206 -9.85 -14.25 -1.54
C LYS A 206 -9.88 -12.84 -2.11
N LEU A 207 -9.06 -11.94 -1.56
CA LEU A 207 -8.96 -10.56 -2.02
C LEU A 207 -8.30 -10.49 -3.42
N GLY A 208 -7.32 -11.33 -3.70
CA GLY A 208 -6.44 -11.24 -4.85
C GLY A 208 -5.32 -10.25 -4.59
N ALA A 209 -4.08 -10.74 -4.70
CA ALA A 209 -2.88 -9.92 -4.58
C ALA A 209 -1.72 -10.54 -5.35
N PHE A 210 -0.73 -9.74 -5.72
CA PHE A 210 0.43 -10.19 -6.47
C PHE A 210 1.70 -9.52 -5.96
N SER A 211 2.77 -10.29 -5.76
CA SER A 211 4.08 -9.71 -5.44
C SER A 211 4.73 -9.23 -6.73
N ILE A 212 4.57 -7.95 -7.03
CA ILE A 212 5.15 -7.30 -8.20
C ILE A 212 6.67 -7.40 -8.14
N ASP A 213 7.26 -7.14 -6.97
CA ASP A 213 8.72 -7.09 -6.81
C ASP A 213 9.39 -8.46 -6.82
N SER A 214 8.63 -9.55 -6.70
CA SER A 214 9.14 -10.90 -6.95
C SER A 214 9.42 -11.16 -8.44
N VAL A 215 8.76 -10.43 -9.35
CA VAL A 215 8.84 -10.64 -10.81
C VAL A 215 9.41 -9.45 -11.56
N THR A 216 9.41 -8.26 -10.96
CA THR A 216 9.99 -7.04 -11.50
C THR A 216 10.55 -6.21 -10.36
N ASN A 217 11.87 -6.18 -10.23
CA ASN A 217 12.49 -5.49 -9.11
C ASN A 217 12.29 -3.97 -9.21
N THR A 218 11.33 -3.43 -8.46
CA THR A 218 11.09 -1.98 -8.38
C THR A 218 11.71 -1.34 -7.13
N GLY A 219 12.24 -2.17 -6.23
CA GLY A 219 12.89 -1.71 -5.00
C GLY A 219 11.93 -1.25 -3.91
N GLU A 220 10.65 -1.63 -3.99
CA GLU A 220 9.60 -1.31 -3.02
C GLU A 220 9.11 -2.52 -2.23
N ASN A 221 9.62 -3.72 -2.52
CA ASN A 221 9.18 -4.99 -1.96
C ASN A 221 7.64 -5.13 -1.98
N GLU A 222 7.04 -4.68 -3.09
CA GLU A 222 5.61 -4.45 -3.22
C GLU A 222 4.81 -5.75 -3.35
N ILE A 223 3.71 -5.81 -2.59
CA ILE A 223 2.60 -6.72 -2.78
C ILE A 223 1.36 -5.87 -3.07
N LEU A 224 0.89 -5.90 -4.32
CA LEU A 224 -0.28 -5.15 -4.73
C LEU A 224 -1.54 -5.93 -4.40
N MET A 225 -2.42 -5.35 -3.57
CA MET A 225 -3.69 -5.98 -3.20
C MET A 225 -4.85 -5.36 -3.96
N SER A 226 -5.80 -6.19 -4.39
CA SER A 226 -7.03 -5.75 -5.06
C SER A 226 -7.86 -4.83 -4.15
N LYS A 227 -8.74 -4.03 -4.77
CA LYS A 227 -9.70 -3.18 -4.06
C LYS A 227 -10.75 -3.96 -3.28
N ASN A 228 -11.53 -3.22 -2.47
CA ASN A 228 -12.58 -3.74 -1.60
C ASN A 228 -12.03 -4.68 -0.52
N ALA A 229 -10.82 -4.38 -0.04
CA ALA A 229 -10.25 -5.07 1.10
C ALA A 229 -11.05 -4.72 2.34
N THR A 230 -11.55 -5.73 3.05
CA THR A 230 -12.26 -5.52 4.31
C THR A 230 -11.31 -5.79 5.46
N TYR A 231 -11.23 -4.83 6.37
CA TYR A 231 -10.33 -4.87 7.50
C TYR A 231 -11.09 -4.83 8.81
N ARG A 232 -10.49 -5.37 9.87
CA ARG A 232 -10.86 -5.10 11.27
C ARG A 232 -9.75 -4.34 11.97
N ILE A 233 -10.09 -3.25 12.67
CA ILE A 233 -9.11 -2.51 13.47
C ILE A 233 -8.81 -3.29 14.75
N LEU A 234 -7.53 -3.55 15.00
CA LEU A 234 -7.07 -4.33 16.15
C LEU A 234 -6.49 -3.46 17.26
N ASP A 235 -5.70 -2.47 16.86
CA ASP A 235 -4.93 -1.64 17.79
C ASP A 235 -4.49 -0.36 17.09
N VAL A 236 -4.24 0.69 17.87
CA VAL A 236 -3.72 1.96 17.37
C VAL A 236 -2.67 2.49 18.32
N GLY A 237 -1.69 3.21 17.79
CA GLY A 237 -0.62 3.75 18.62
C GLY A 237 0.47 4.43 17.83
N THR A 238 1.61 4.59 18.47
CA THR A 238 2.82 5.18 17.90
C THR A 238 3.95 4.18 17.94
N MET A 239 4.83 4.20 16.95
CA MET A 239 6.00 3.33 16.90
C MET A 239 7.25 4.07 16.46
N ALA A 240 8.39 3.58 16.94
CA ALA A 240 9.70 3.94 16.43
C ALA A 240 10.05 3.04 15.23
N VAL A 241 10.52 3.64 14.15
CA VAL A 241 11.00 2.97 12.95
C VAL A 241 12.47 3.36 12.77
N GLN A 242 13.36 2.37 12.85
CA GLN A 242 14.78 2.60 12.68
C GLN A 242 15.12 2.57 11.20
N THR A 243 15.68 3.65 10.68
CA THR A 243 15.99 3.76 9.24
C THR A 243 17.41 3.28 8.92
N GLN A 244 17.53 2.45 7.88
CA GLN A 244 18.80 1.90 7.39
C GLN A 244 19.24 2.49 6.04
N HIS A 245 18.38 3.26 5.37
CA HIS A 245 18.70 3.89 4.08
C HIS A 245 19.71 5.06 4.16
N SER A 246 20.54 5.17 3.12
CA SER A 246 21.77 5.98 3.01
C SER A 246 21.68 7.47 3.34
N TYR A 247 20.50 8.09 3.26
CA TYR A 247 20.32 9.52 3.58
C TYR A 247 19.91 9.79 5.03
N ASN A 248 19.40 8.76 5.74
CA ASN A 248 18.88 8.88 7.11
C ASN A 248 19.46 7.81 8.06
N GLN A 249 20.51 7.09 7.66
CA GLN A 249 21.11 6.00 8.43
C GLN A 249 21.23 6.29 9.93
N GLY A 250 20.57 5.45 10.73
CA GLY A 250 20.64 5.51 12.19
C GLY A 250 19.68 6.52 12.83
N LYS A 251 18.83 7.21 12.06
CA LYS A 251 17.73 7.99 12.62
C LYS A 251 16.55 7.11 12.99
N VAL A 252 15.90 7.48 14.10
CA VAL A 252 14.61 6.94 14.51
C VAL A 252 13.54 7.87 13.97
N LEU A 253 12.65 7.33 13.13
CA LEU A 253 11.42 7.98 12.72
C LEU A 253 10.30 7.55 13.67
N TYR A 254 9.40 8.45 14.00
CA TYR A 254 8.18 8.11 14.70
C TYR A 254 7.00 8.11 13.73
N ARG A 255 6.13 7.10 13.87
CA ARG A 255 4.94 6.93 13.03
C ARG A 255 3.74 6.56 13.86
N ASN A 256 2.58 7.08 13.48
CA ASN A 256 1.32 6.51 13.93
C ASN A 256 1.14 5.15 13.25
N TYR A 257 0.59 4.18 13.97
CA TYR A 257 0.18 2.92 13.40
C TYR A 257 -1.28 2.64 13.71
N ILE A 258 -1.92 1.92 12.79
CA ILE A 258 -3.21 1.26 12.99
C ILE A 258 -2.99 -0.19 12.56
N LYS A 259 -3.01 -1.12 13.52
CA LYS A 259 -2.95 -2.55 13.23
C LYS A 259 -4.32 -3.00 12.76
N VAL A 260 -4.35 -3.69 11.63
CA VAL A 260 -5.59 -4.19 11.03
C VAL A 260 -5.45 -5.66 10.66
N GLU A 261 -6.53 -6.43 10.82
CA GLU A 261 -6.66 -7.79 10.27
C GLU A 261 -7.40 -7.72 8.93
N LEU A 262 -6.85 -8.33 7.87
CA LEU A 262 -7.58 -8.52 6.62
C LEU A 262 -8.60 -9.66 6.77
N LEU A 263 -9.86 -9.44 6.38
CA LEU A 263 -11.00 -10.35 6.55
C LEU A 263 -11.40 -11.11 5.28
#